data_AF-A0A7C1DZI7-F1
#
_entry.id   AF-A0A7C1DZI7-F1
#
_cell.length_a   1.000
_cell.length_b   1.000
_cell.length_c   1.000
_cell.angle_alpha   90.00
_cell.angle_beta   90.00
_cell.angle_gamma   90.00
#
_symmetry.space_group_name_H-M   'P 1'
#
loop_
_entity.id
_entity.type
_entity.pdbx_description
1 polymer ?
#
loop_
_entity_poly.entity_id
_entity_poly.type
_entity_poly.pdbx_seq_one_letter_code
_entity_poly.pdbx_strand_id
1 'polypeptide(L)'
;LATYQDPSGMWHQVLDHPETYNETSCTALFTLAMARGVRHGWLPERFREQAVRGWNALEGKIGENGTVRDICRGTGIGEDVEFYQSRQRFDHDPRGLGGVMTAGCEICRLLREMSPAP
;
A
#
# COMPACT_ATOMS: atom_id res chain seq x y z
N LEU A 1 -7.35 -5.44 7.99
CA LEU A 1 -6.19 -4.82 7.30
C LEU A 1 -4.97 -4.73 8.21
N ALA A 2 -5.01 -3.98 9.30
CA ALA A 2 -3.81 -3.82 10.16
C ALA A 2 -3.23 -5.12 10.74
N THR A 3 -4.07 -6.14 10.97
CA THR A 3 -3.64 -7.48 11.43
C THR A 3 -2.97 -8.32 10.35
N TYR A 4 -3.11 -7.95 9.08
CA TYR A 4 -2.60 -8.68 7.91
C TYR A 4 -1.43 -7.96 7.23
N GLN A 5 -0.87 -6.92 7.88
CA GLN A 5 0.33 -6.26 7.36
C GLN A 5 1.53 -7.18 7.56
N ASP A 6 2.19 -7.54 6.46
CA ASP A 6 3.42 -8.34 6.47
C ASP A 6 4.52 -7.63 7.29
N PRO A 7 5.50 -8.34 7.89
CA PRO A 7 6.63 -7.71 8.55
C PRO A 7 7.36 -6.67 7.68
N SER A 8 7.42 -6.86 6.36
CA SER A 8 7.97 -5.87 5.42
C SER A 8 7.22 -4.54 5.38
N GLY A 9 5.97 -4.50 5.86
CA GLY A 9 5.07 -3.34 5.78
C GLY A 9 4.10 -3.40 4.60
N MET A 10 4.29 -4.32 3.66
CA MET A 10 3.38 -4.55 2.52
C MET A 10 2.15 -5.36 2.93
N TRP A 11 1.20 -5.49 2.00
CA TRP A 11 0.14 -6.49 2.05
C TRP A 11 0.27 -7.47 0.89
N HIS A 12 -0.12 -8.71 1.17
CA HIS A 12 -0.14 -9.78 0.19
C HIS A 12 -1.33 -9.64 -0.78
N GLN A 13 -1.18 -10.18 -1.99
CA GLN A 13 -2.23 -10.24 -3.01
C GLN A 13 -3.54 -10.83 -2.47
N VAL A 14 -3.43 -11.85 -1.62
CA VAL A 14 -4.53 -12.40 -0.85
C VAL A 14 -4.17 -12.24 0.64
N LEU A 15 -4.99 -11.46 1.37
CA LEU A 15 -4.58 -10.84 2.64
C LEU A 15 -4.24 -11.83 3.76
N ASP A 16 -4.96 -12.94 3.83
CA ASP A 16 -4.81 -14.00 4.83
C ASP A 16 -3.96 -15.19 4.34
N HIS A 17 -3.34 -15.04 3.17
CA HIS A 17 -2.47 -16.03 2.53
C HIS A 17 -1.06 -15.46 2.33
N PRO A 18 -0.19 -15.50 3.36
CA PRO A 18 1.14 -14.88 3.33
C PRO A 18 2.12 -15.52 2.34
N GLU A 19 1.80 -16.70 1.82
CA GLU A 19 2.52 -17.35 0.73
C GLU A 19 2.36 -16.62 -0.61
N THR A 20 1.32 -15.79 -0.76
CA THR A 20 1.11 -14.99 -1.96
C THR A 20 2.05 -13.79 -2.00
N TYR A 21 2.31 -13.26 -3.18
CA TYR A 21 3.27 -12.16 -3.32
C TYR A 21 2.77 -10.87 -2.66
N ASN A 22 3.70 -10.04 -2.18
CA ASN A 22 3.41 -8.66 -1.75
C ASN A 22 3.01 -7.80 -2.96
N GLU A 23 1.87 -7.10 -2.85
CA GLU A 23 1.29 -6.34 -3.95
C GLU A 23 1.34 -4.83 -3.72
N THR A 24 1.78 -4.10 -4.75
CA THR A 24 2.09 -2.67 -4.67
C THR A 24 0.84 -1.80 -4.59
N SER A 25 -0.17 -2.04 -5.44
CA SER A 25 -1.34 -1.17 -5.52
C SER A 25 -2.23 -1.23 -4.27
N CYS A 26 -2.48 -2.41 -3.71
CA CYS A 26 -3.27 -2.61 -2.50
C CYS A 26 -2.56 -2.03 -1.29
N THR A 27 -1.24 -2.21 -1.19
CA THR A 27 -0.42 -1.59 -0.14
C THR A 27 -0.54 -0.08 -0.19
N ALA A 28 -0.52 0.53 -1.39
CA ALA A 28 -0.73 1.96 -1.56
C ALA A 28 -2.12 2.41 -1.12
N LEU A 29 -3.17 1.69 -1.51
CA LEU A 29 -4.54 2.01 -1.14
C LEU A 29 -4.79 1.88 0.37
N PHE A 30 -4.24 0.85 1.02
CA PHE A 30 -4.36 0.67 2.47
C PHE A 30 -3.56 1.72 3.23
N THR A 31 -2.34 2.02 2.77
CA THR A 31 -1.52 3.12 3.30
C THR A 31 -2.27 4.45 3.24
N LEU A 32 -2.86 4.76 2.07
CA LEU A 32 -3.69 5.95 1.87
C LEU A 32 -4.89 5.98 2.83
N ALA A 33 -5.65 4.89 2.91
CA ALA A 33 -6.85 4.82 3.74
C ALA A 33 -6.53 5.00 5.24
N MET A 34 -5.46 4.36 5.72
CA MET A 34 -5.01 4.49 7.12
C MET A 34 -4.50 5.91 7.40
N ALA A 35 -3.64 6.46 6.54
CA ALA A 35 -3.12 7.82 6.71
C ALA A 35 -4.25 8.86 6.73
N ARG A 36 -5.15 8.79 5.75
CA ARG A 36 -6.31 9.69 5.65
C ARG A 36 -7.25 9.54 6.84
N GLY A 37 -7.53 8.30 7.23
CA GLY A 37 -8.40 8.01 8.37
C GLY A 37 -7.87 8.56 9.68
N VAL A 38 -6.56 8.45 9.93
CA VAL A 38 -5.92 9.06 11.11
C VAL A 38 -6.00 10.58 11.04
N ARG A 39 -5.58 11.17 9.91
CA ARG A 39 -5.50 12.62 9.73
C ARG A 39 -6.85 13.33 9.89
N HIS A 40 -7.94 12.68 9.50
CA HIS A 40 -9.30 13.21 9.69
C HIS A 40 -9.98 12.74 10.98
N GLY A 41 -9.31 11.99 11.85
CA GLY A 41 -9.86 11.50 13.11
C GLY A 41 -10.93 10.40 12.95
N TRP A 42 -11.01 9.74 11.78
CA TRP A 42 -11.89 8.59 11.56
C TRP A 42 -11.32 7.31 12.15
N LEU A 43 -9.99 7.22 12.20
CA LEU A 43 -9.26 6.09 12.77
C LEU A 43 -8.43 6.55 13.97
N PRO A 44 -8.31 5.71 15.00
CA PRO A 44 -7.41 5.97 16.12
C PRO A 44 -5.95 6.20 15.69
N GLU A 45 -5.23 7.05 16.43
CA GLU A 45 -3.84 7.43 16.15
C GLU A 45 -2.89 6.24 15.99
N ARG A 46 -3.16 5.12 16.68
CA ARG A 46 -2.36 3.90 16.57
C ARG A 46 -2.20 3.39 15.14
N PHE A 47 -3.12 3.71 14.21
CA PHE A 47 -3.05 3.28 12.81
C PHE A 47 -1.99 4.06 11.98
N ARG A 48 -1.43 5.14 12.54
CA ARG A 48 -0.36 5.92 11.92
C ARG A 48 0.87 5.07 11.64
N GLU A 49 1.26 4.24 12.59
CA GLU A 49 2.47 3.42 12.47
C GLU A 49 2.35 2.46 11.27
N GLN A 50 1.21 1.82 11.10
CA GLN A 50 0.95 0.91 9.97
C GLN A 50 0.95 1.67 8.64
N ALA A 51 0.39 2.88 8.60
CA ALA A 51 0.44 3.72 7.40
C ALA A 51 1.88 4.09 7.03
N VAL A 52 2.69 4.53 7.99
CA VAL A 52 4.10 4.87 7.76
C VAL A 52 4.92 3.64 7.35
N ARG A 53 4.71 2.48 7.99
CA ARG A 53 5.35 1.22 7.59
C ARG A 53 4.98 0.82 6.15
N GLY A 54 3.72 0.99 5.77
CA GLY A 54 3.25 0.74 4.41
C GLY A 54 3.93 1.65 3.39
N TRP A 55 4.07 2.95 3.71
CA TRP A 55 4.80 3.88 2.85
C TRP A 55 6.29 3.52 2.69
N ASN A 56 6.99 3.25 3.80
CA ASN A 56 8.40 2.88 3.77
C ASN A 56 8.63 1.62 2.93
N ALA A 57 7.70 0.66 2.96
CA ALA A 57 7.76 -0.54 2.13
C ALA A 57 7.54 -0.23 0.63
N LEU A 58 6.61 0.68 0.33
CA LEU A 58 6.33 1.14 -1.04
C LEU A 58 7.50 1.92 -1.65
N GLU A 59 8.27 2.68 -0.87
CA GLU A 59 9.47 3.35 -1.37
C GLU A 59 10.45 2.35 -2.00
N GLY A 60 10.58 1.14 -1.44
CA GLY A 60 11.36 0.06 -2.03
C GLY A 60 10.85 -0.44 -3.38
N LYS A 61 9.59 -0.16 -3.74
CA LYS A 61 8.99 -0.48 -5.05
C LYS A 61 9.19 0.62 -6.10
N ILE A 62 9.64 1.82 -5.69
CA ILE A 62 9.89 2.95 -6.58
C ILE A 62 11.37 2.95 -6.96
N GLY A 63 11.68 2.72 -8.24
CA GLY A 63 13.03 2.79 -8.76
C GLY A 63 13.55 4.23 -8.86
N GLU A 64 14.86 4.40 -9.00
CA GLU A 64 15.52 5.72 -9.09
C GLU A 64 14.99 6.60 -10.23
N ASN A 65 14.52 5.98 -11.32
CA ASN A 65 13.91 6.67 -12.45
C ASN A 65 12.40 6.94 -12.28
N GLY A 66 11.86 6.70 -11.09
CA GLY A 66 10.42 6.83 -10.78
C GLY A 66 9.57 5.60 -11.10
N THR A 67 10.19 4.50 -11.58
CA THR A 67 9.44 3.28 -11.93
C THR A 67 8.82 2.61 -10.73
N VAL A 68 7.49 2.56 -10.70
CA VAL A 68 6.73 1.80 -9.70
C VAL A 68 6.59 0.36 -10.17
N ARG A 69 7.17 -0.57 -9.41
CA ARG A 69 7.26 -1.99 -9.77
C ARG A 69 6.13 -2.84 -9.19
N ASP A 70 5.96 -4.02 -9.77
CA ASP A 70 5.16 -5.12 -9.23
C ASP A 70 3.66 -4.82 -9.01
N ILE A 71 3.03 -4.04 -9.89
CA ILE A 71 1.59 -3.76 -9.77
C ILE A 71 0.78 -4.89 -10.41
N CYS A 72 -0.17 -5.46 -9.67
CA CYS A 72 -1.07 -6.49 -10.19
C CYS A 72 -1.93 -5.92 -11.33
N ARG A 73 -2.05 -6.68 -12.42
CA ARG A 73 -2.97 -6.34 -13.50
C ARG A 73 -4.43 -6.34 -13.05
N GLY A 74 -5.28 -5.77 -13.89
CA GLY A 74 -6.73 -5.88 -13.78
C GLY A 74 -7.14 -7.35 -13.67
N THR A 75 -7.79 -7.66 -12.56
CA THR A 75 -8.11 -9.01 -12.13
C THR A 75 -9.62 -9.16 -12.02
N GLY A 76 -10.16 -10.19 -12.66
CA GLY A 76 -11.57 -10.56 -12.53
C GLY A 76 -11.84 -11.30 -11.23
N ILE A 77 -13.02 -11.92 -11.14
CA ILE A 77 -13.37 -12.78 -10.01
C ILE A 77 -12.79 -14.17 -10.30
N GLY A 78 -12.01 -14.69 -9.35
CA GLY A 78 -11.50 -16.05 -9.35
C GLY A 78 -12.22 -16.93 -8.33
N GLU A 79 -12.01 -18.24 -8.42
CA GLU A 79 -12.65 -19.22 -7.53
C GLU A 79 -11.69 -19.74 -6.44
N ASP A 80 -10.38 -19.52 -6.59
CA ASP A 80 -9.35 -20.02 -5.68
C ASP A 80 -8.18 -19.02 -5.50
N VAL A 81 -7.30 -19.32 -4.55
CA VAL A 81 -6.11 -18.50 -4.22
C VAL A 81 -5.11 -18.51 -5.38
N GLU A 82 -4.94 -19.64 -6.05
CA GLU A 82 -3.99 -19.80 -7.17
C GLU A 82 -4.33 -18.86 -8.33
N PHE A 83 -5.61 -18.63 -8.61
CA PHE A 83 -6.06 -17.64 -9.57
C PHE A 83 -5.48 -16.26 -9.24
N TYR A 84 -5.54 -15.83 -7.98
CA TYR A 84 -5.02 -14.54 -7.55
C TYR A 84 -3.48 -14.52 -7.48
N GLN A 85 -2.86 -15.59 -6.98
CA GLN A 85 -1.40 -15.69 -6.84
C GLN A 85 -0.67 -15.75 -8.19
N SER A 86 -1.30 -16.30 -9.22
CA SER A 86 -0.74 -16.39 -10.58
C SER A 86 -0.88 -15.12 -11.41
N ARG A 87 -1.47 -14.04 -10.85
CA ARG A 87 -1.67 -12.80 -11.62
C ARG A 87 -0.33 -12.16 -12.01
N GLN A 88 -0.23 -11.81 -13.29
CA GLN A 88 0.92 -11.06 -13.78
C GLN A 88 0.95 -9.67 -13.16
N ARG A 89 2.18 -9.24 -12.86
CA ARG A 89 2.51 -7.93 -12.35
C ARG A 89 3.26 -7.14 -13.43
N PHE A 90 3.00 -5.85 -13.47
CA PHE A 90 3.58 -4.94 -14.45
C PHE A 90 4.20 -3.74 -13.74
N ASP A 91 5.30 -3.26 -14.30
CA ASP A 91 5.86 -1.96 -13.92
C ASP A 91 5.01 -0.85 -14.53
N HIS A 92 4.83 0.25 -13.79
CA HIS A 92 4.07 1.43 -14.22
C HIS A 92 2.62 1.15 -14.65
N ASP A 93 2.00 0.09 -14.14
CA ASP A 93 0.58 -0.12 -14.45
C ASP A 93 -0.24 1.08 -13.92
N PRO A 94 -0.99 1.78 -14.80
CA PRO A 94 -1.66 3.03 -14.44
C PRO A 94 -2.71 2.84 -13.34
N ARG A 95 -3.22 1.62 -13.16
CA ARG A 95 -4.23 1.30 -12.14
C ARG A 95 -3.66 1.38 -10.72
N GLY A 96 -2.38 1.04 -10.54
CA GLY A 96 -1.70 1.15 -9.25
C GLY A 96 -0.95 2.47 -9.06
N LEU A 97 -0.46 3.08 -10.16
CA LEU A 97 0.34 4.30 -10.10
C LEU A 97 -0.39 5.46 -9.40
N GLY A 98 -1.67 5.67 -9.73
CA GLY A 98 -2.48 6.71 -9.08
C GLY A 98 -2.64 6.47 -7.57
N GLY A 99 -2.72 5.21 -7.16
CA GLY A 99 -2.75 4.82 -5.74
C GLY A 99 -1.46 5.19 -5.02
N VAL A 100 -0.30 4.86 -5.59
CA VAL A 100 1.02 5.16 -5.01
C VAL A 100 1.24 6.67 -4.87
N MET A 101 0.96 7.45 -5.92
CA MET A 101 1.11 8.91 -5.87
C MET A 101 0.21 9.54 -4.81
N THR A 102 -1.05 9.09 -4.74
CA THR A 102 -2.01 9.64 -3.77
C THR A 102 -1.65 9.24 -2.33
N ALA A 103 -1.17 8.00 -2.12
CA ALA A 103 -0.68 7.54 -0.83
C ALA A 103 0.51 8.40 -0.36
N GLY A 104 1.48 8.67 -1.23
CA GLY A 104 2.63 9.53 -0.91
C GLY A 104 2.22 10.94 -0.51
N CYS A 105 1.28 11.54 -1.26
CA CYS A 105 0.73 12.85 -0.91
C CYS A 105 0.06 12.87 0.47
N GLU A 106 -0.72 11.83 0.80
CA GLU A 106 -1.41 11.72 2.07
C GLU A 106 -0.44 11.51 3.23
N ILE A 107 0.58 10.67 3.05
CA ILE A 107 1.63 10.43 4.04
C ILE A 107 2.43 11.71 4.30
N CYS A 108 2.77 12.46 3.26
CA CYS A 108 3.43 13.75 3.42
C CYS A 108 2.61 14.73 4.28
N ARG A 109 1.29 14.76 4.10
CA ARG A 109 0.39 15.59 4.94
C ARG A 109 0.34 15.09 6.37
N LEU A 110 0.14 13.78 6.56
CA LEU A 110 0.12 13.14 7.88
C LEU A 110 1.39 13.47 8.66
N LEU A 111 2.58 13.35 8.05
CA LEU A 111 3.83 13.61 8.75
C LEU A 111 4.04 15.10 9.08
N ARG A 112 3.55 16.01 8.22
CA ARG A 112 3.65 17.47 8.44
C ARG A 112 2.71 17.96 9.53
N GLU A 113 1.45 17.54 9.51
CA GLU A 113 0.44 17.96 10.49
C GLU A 113 0.73 17.43 11.90
N MET A 114 1.55 16.37 11.98
CA MET A 114 1.89 15.69 13.23
C MET A 114 3.35 15.90 13.66
N SER A 115 4.11 16.70 12.93
CA SER A 115 5.36 17.24 13.43
C SER A 115 5.00 18.40 14.37
N PRO A 116 5.55 18.46 15.60
CA PRO A 116 5.38 19.66 16.42
C PRO A 116 5.87 20.85 15.60
N ALA A 117 5.11 21.95 15.60
CA ALA A 117 5.54 23.18 14.95
C ALA A 117 6.95 23.56 15.47
N PRO A 118 7.84 24.09 14.61
CA PRO A 118 9.16 24.55 15.04
C PRO A 118 9.06 25.63 16.11
#